data_AF-A0A8J3NYG0-F1
#
_entry.id   AF-A0A8J3NYG0-F1
#
_cell.length_a   1.000
_cell.length_b   1.000
_cell.length_c   1.000
_cell.angle_alpha   90.00
_cell.angle_beta   90.00
_cell.angle_gamma   90.00
#
_symmetry.space_group_name_H-M   'P 1'
#
loop_
_entity.id
_entity.type
_entity.pdbx_description
1 polymer ?
#
loop_
_entity_poly.entity_id
_entity_poly.type
_entity_poly.pdbx_seq_one_letter_code
_entity_poly.pdbx_strand_id
1 'polypeptide(L)'
;MKLLDLALRGFGGVLAVFLGTASAVLEAVYTPYRIGGWPAVWLVPTALLVSLFLGWFARTATGLAWGWWLAAVPWFLVMIFAVGGTREGDQIAATWLGLLVLATGGIGFVGPAAYRAGKRTTAPPPRTAAPQLTPHQS
;
A
#
# COMPACT_ATOMS: atom_id res chain seq x y z
N MET A 1 -2.09 -28.87 9.69
CA MET A 1 -2.69 -27.52 9.70
C MET A 1 -1.70 -26.39 9.38
N LYS A 2 -0.44 -26.45 9.84
CA LYS A 2 0.58 -25.43 9.52
C LYS A 2 0.89 -25.26 8.02
N LEU A 3 0.87 -26.36 7.25
CA LEU A 3 1.16 -26.33 5.80
C LEU A 3 0.05 -25.62 5.00
N LEU A 4 -1.21 -25.81 5.40
CA LEU A 4 -2.36 -25.16 4.79
C LEU A 4 -2.34 -23.65 5.07
N ASP A 5 -2.07 -23.24 6.32
CA ASP A 5 -1.91 -21.83 6.68
C ASP A 5 -0.74 -21.18 5.90
N LEU A 6 0.37 -21.89 5.74
CA LEU A 6 1.50 -21.41 4.94
C LEU A 6 1.13 -21.26 3.45
N ALA A 7 0.40 -22.24 2.89
CA ALA A 7 -0.05 -22.19 1.50
C ALA A 7 -1.05 -21.05 1.26
N LEU A 8 -2.01 -20.83 2.18
CA LEU A 8 -2.97 -19.72 2.10
C LEU A 8 -2.26 -18.36 2.20
N ARG A 9 -1.27 -18.22 3.08
CA ARG A 9 -0.47 -16.98 3.19
C ARG A 9 0.40 -16.75 1.95
N GLY A 10 1.00 -17.81 1.42
CA GLY A 10 1.77 -17.75 0.17
C GLY A 10 0.89 -17.34 -1.00
N PHE A 11 -0.28 -17.97 -1.16
CA PHE A 11 -1.24 -17.66 -2.21
C PHE A 11 -1.79 -16.24 -2.08
N GLY A 12 -2.11 -15.81 -0.87
CA GLY A 12 -2.52 -14.43 -0.58
C GLY A 12 -1.44 -13.39 -0.92
N GLY A 13 -0.18 -13.72 -0.67
CA GLY A 13 0.96 -12.89 -1.08
C GLY A 13 1.10 -12.79 -2.60
N VAL A 14 1.00 -13.91 -3.32
CA VAL A 14 1.03 -13.93 -4.80
C VAL A 14 -0.15 -13.14 -5.38
N LEU A 15 -1.34 -13.31 -4.82
CA LEU A 15 -2.54 -12.58 -5.26
C LEU A 15 -2.37 -11.07 -5.03
N ALA A 16 -1.78 -10.66 -3.92
CA ALA A 16 -1.51 -9.26 -3.61
C ALA A 16 -0.52 -8.63 -4.61
N VAL A 17 0.53 -9.37 -5.01
CA VAL A 17 1.46 -8.93 -6.06
C VAL A 17 0.70 -8.77 -7.38
N PHE A 18 -0.08 -9.78 -7.78
CA PHE A 18 -0.80 -9.79 -9.04
C PHE A 18 -1.83 -8.66 -9.13
N LEU A 19 -2.60 -8.44 -8.06
CA LEU A 19 -3.56 -7.33 -7.95
C LEU A 19 -2.84 -5.97 -7.96
N GLY A 20 -1.68 -5.85 -7.31
CA GLY A 20 -0.87 -4.63 -7.31
C GLY A 20 -0.39 -4.27 -8.71
N THR A 21 0.16 -5.24 -9.43
CA THR A 21 0.56 -5.08 -10.82
C THR A 21 -0.63 -4.74 -11.71
N ALA A 22 -1.74 -5.48 -11.61
CA ALA A 22 -2.92 -5.25 -12.42
C ALA A 22 -3.53 -3.86 -12.20
N SER A 23 -3.58 -3.40 -10.93
CA SER A 23 -4.02 -2.04 -10.60
C SER A 23 -3.13 -0.99 -11.26
N ALA A 24 -1.81 -1.14 -11.15
CA ALA A 24 -0.87 -0.20 -11.72
C ALA A 24 -0.98 -0.12 -13.25
N VAL A 25 -1.15 -1.26 -13.90
CA VAL A 25 -1.36 -1.32 -15.35
C VAL A 25 -2.68 -0.65 -15.74
N LEU A 26 -3.78 -0.94 -15.04
CA LEU A 26 -5.07 -0.30 -15.30
C LEU A 26 -4.98 1.21 -15.12
N GLU A 27 -4.38 1.68 -14.03
CA GLU A 27 -4.19 3.10 -13.77
C GLU A 27 -3.36 3.77 -14.87
N ALA A 28 -2.25 3.17 -15.28
CA ALA A 28 -1.41 3.69 -16.36
C ALA A 28 -2.18 3.77 -17.71
N VAL A 29 -2.94 2.74 -18.05
CA VAL A 29 -3.71 2.66 -19.31
C VAL A 29 -4.87 3.64 -19.34
N TYR A 30 -5.58 3.84 -18.22
CA TYR A 30 -6.74 4.72 -18.15
C TYR A 30 -6.37 6.20 -17.92
N THR A 31 -5.17 6.50 -17.43
CA THR A 31 -4.69 7.88 -17.22
C THR A 31 -4.80 8.78 -18.46
N PRO A 32 -4.40 8.35 -19.67
CA PRO A 32 -4.57 9.17 -20.88
C PRO A 32 -6.01 9.15 -21.43
N TYR A 33 -6.90 8.31 -20.90
CA TYR A 33 -8.25 8.17 -21.42
C TYR A 33 -9.09 9.41 -21.15
N ARG A 34 -9.76 9.90 -22.19
CA ARG A 34 -10.68 11.04 -22.11
C ARG A 34 -12.07 10.63 -22.57
N ILE A 35 -13.06 10.83 -21.72
CA ILE A 35 -14.47 10.62 -22.07
C ILE A 35 -15.06 11.98 -22.41
N GLY A 36 -15.45 12.20 -23.67
CA GLY A 36 -16.04 13.46 -24.11
C GLY A 36 -15.11 14.68 -23.98
N GLY A 37 -13.78 14.47 -24.07
CA GLY A 37 -12.77 15.54 -23.93
C GLY A 37 -12.32 15.83 -22.50
N TRP A 38 -13.03 15.30 -21.49
CA TRP A 38 -12.67 15.44 -20.08
C TRP A 38 -11.72 14.33 -19.64
N PRO A 39 -10.67 14.67 -18.88
CA PRO A 39 -9.77 13.67 -18.30
C PRO A 39 -10.51 12.81 -17.26
N ALA A 40 -10.11 11.56 -17.09
CA ALA A 40 -10.74 10.59 -16.20
C ALA A 40 -10.49 10.86 -14.71
N VAL A 41 -11.02 11.97 -14.18
CA VAL A 41 -10.77 12.45 -12.81
C VAL A 41 -11.17 11.42 -11.73
N TRP A 42 -12.13 10.54 -12.03
CA TRP A 42 -12.54 9.45 -11.14
C TRP A 42 -11.41 8.44 -10.85
N LEU A 43 -10.35 8.39 -11.66
CA LEU A 43 -9.18 7.55 -11.39
C LEU A 43 -8.49 7.91 -10.08
N VAL A 44 -8.50 9.18 -9.68
CA VAL A 44 -7.83 9.64 -8.46
C VAL A 44 -8.42 8.97 -7.20
N PRO A 45 -9.73 9.09 -6.91
CA PRO A 45 -10.33 8.40 -5.77
C PRO A 45 -10.28 6.88 -5.93
N THR A 46 -10.40 6.34 -7.15
CA THR A 46 -10.26 4.89 -7.38
C THR A 46 -8.87 4.39 -7.02
N ALA A 47 -7.81 5.05 -7.47
CA ALA A 47 -6.43 4.69 -7.15
C ALA A 47 -6.18 4.71 -5.64
N LEU A 48 -6.74 5.70 -4.93
CA LEU A 48 -6.67 5.76 -3.47
C LEU A 48 -7.33 4.54 -2.82
N LEU A 49 -8.58 4.25 -3.21
CA LEU A 49 -9.37 3.16 -2.63
C LEU A 49 -8.74 1.80 -2.90
N VAL A 50 -8.25 1.59 -4.12
CA VAL A 50 -7.59 0.36 -4.52
C VAL A 50 -6.27 0.18 -3.77
N SER A 51 -5.45 1.24 -3.64
CA SER A 51 -4.20 1.19 -2.87
C SER A 51 -4.44 0.87 -1.39
N LEU A 52 -5.45 1.49 -0.78
CA LEU A 52 -5.87 1.20 0.59
C LEU A 52 -6.34 -0.25 0.74
N PHE A 53 -7.18 -0.72 -0.18
CA PHE A 53 -7.70 -2.08 -0.18
C PHE A 53 -6.59 -3.12 -0.34
N LEU A 54 -5.65 -2.92 -1.27
CA LEU A 54 -4.52 -3.82 -1.49
C LEU A 54 -3.57 -3.85 -0.30
N GLY A 55 -3.25 -2.69 0.27
CA GLY A 55 -2.40 -2.61 1.46
C GLY A 55 -3.03 -3.34 2.66
N TRP A 56 -4.35 -3.22 2.83
CA TRP A 56 -5.09 -3.96 3.85
C TRP A 56 -5.13 -5.47 3.54
N PHE A 57 -5.50 -5.85 2.31
CA PHE A 57 -5.64 -7.24 1.88
C PHE A 57 -4.31 -7.99 1.99
N ALA A 58 -3.21 -7.43 1.48
CA ALA A 58 -1.90 -8.05 1.52
C ALA A 58 -1.45 -8.35 2.95
N ARG A 59 -1.74 -7.43 3.88
CA ARG A 59 -1.42 -7.62 5.30
C ARG A 59 -2.31 -8.65 5.97
N THR A 60 -3.62 -8.62 5.70
CA THR A 60 -4.58 -9.57 6.28
C THR A 60 -4.32 -10.99 5.77
N ALA A 61 -4.00 -11.13 4.48
CA ALA A 61 -3.77 -12.42 3.84
C ALA A 61 -2.43 -13.06 4.25
N THR A 62 -1.37 -12.26 4.47
CA THR A 62 -0.05 -12.79 4.85
C THR A 62 0.16 -12.87 6.36
N GLY A 63 -0.56 -12.05 7.14
CA GLY A 63 -0.34 -11.91 8.59
C GLY A 63 0.98 -11.22 8.95
N LEU A 64 1.78 -10.77 7.98
CA LEU A 64 3.03 -10.06 8.22
C LEU A 64 2.78 -8.57 8.42
N ALA A 65 3.44 -7.98 9.43
CA ALA A 65 3.39 -6.53 9.66
C ALA A 65 3.90 -5.71 8.46
N TRP A 66 4.71 -6.33 7.60
CA TRP A 66 5.31 -5.78 6.38
C TRP A 66 4.60 -6.23 5.09
N GLY A 67 3.48 -6.96 5.20
CA GLY A 67 2.77 -7.52 4.04
C GLY A 67 2.30 -6.49 3.01
N TRP A 68 2.16 -5.22 3.40
CA TRP A 68 1.82 -4.12 2.49
C TRP A 68 2.87 -3.89 1.38
N TRP A 69 4.14 -4.22 1.63
CA TRP A 69 5.20 -4.12 0.61
C TRP A 69 4.97 -5.04 -0.59
N LEU A 70 4.30 -6.19 -0.40
CA LEU A 70 4.05 -7.15 -1.48
C LEU A 70 3.19 -6.56 -2.59
N ALA A 71 2.24 -5.69 -2.25
CA ALA A 71 1.45 -4.98 -3.24
C ALA A 71 2.11 -3.66 -3.68
N ALA A 72 2.76 -2.95 -2.75
CA ALA A 72 3.33 -1.64 -3.03
C ALA A 72 4.54 -1.69 -3.98
N VAL A 73 5.49 -2.61 -3.77
CA VAL A 73 6.70 -2.72 -4.63
C VAL A 73 6.34 -2.91 -6.12
N PRO A 74 5.55 -3.93 -6.50
CA PRO A 74 5.22 -4.13 -7.91
C PRO A 74 4.42 -2.95 -8.48
N TRP A 75 3.52 -2.34 -7.70
CA TRP A 75 2.78 -1.15 -8.14
C TRP A 75 3.72 0.03 -8.42
N PHE A 76 4.65 0.33 -7.50
CA PHE A 76 5.64 1.40 -7.68
C PHE A 76 6.58 1.13 -8.86
N LEU A 77 7.01 -0.12 -9.06
CA LEU A 77 7.86 -0.47 -10.20
C LEU A 77 7.14 -0.18 -11.53
N VAL A 78 5.89 -0.61 -11.68
CA VAL A 78 5.09 -0.33 -12.88
C VAL A 78 4.92 1.17 -13.08
N MET A 79 4.62 1.92 -12.01
CA MET A 79 4.47 3.37 -12.07
C MET A 79 5.76 4.10 -12.45
N ILE A 80 6.92 3.67 -11.96
CA ILE A 80 8.22 4.22 -12.35
C ILE A 80 8.47 3.98 -13.84
N PHE A 81 8.16 2.79 -14.36
CA PHE A 81 8.29 2.51 -15.79
C PHE A 81 7.29 3.29 -16.64
N ALA A 82 6.08 3.53 -16.12
CA ALA A 82 5.05 4.32 -16.78
C ALA A 82 5.28 5.85 -16.68
N VAL A 83 6.25 6.28 -15.87
CA VAL A 83 6.77 7.67 -15.80
C VAL A 83 8.07 7.81 -16.60
N GLY A 84 8.83 6.73 -16.80
CA GLY A 84 10.10 6.69 -17.51
C GLY A 84 9.93 6.99 -19.01
N GLY A 85 10.46 8.15 -19.44
CA GLY A 85 10.28 8.75 -20.77
C GLY A 85 10.83 7.93 -21.93
N THR A 86 10.05 6.96 -22.39
CA THR A 86 10.07 6.54 -23.79
C THR A 86 9.07 7.40 -24.57
N ARG A 87 9.17 7.48 -25.91
CA ARG A 87 8.21 8.25 -26.73
C ARG A 87 6.73 7.83 -26.53
N GLU A 88 6.51 6.68 -25.90
CA GLU A 88 5.19 6.12 -25.50
C GLU A 88 4.95 6.16 -23.98
N GLY A 89 6.01 6.27 -23.16
CA GLY A 89 5.99 6.21 -21.69
C GLY A 89 5.81 7.56 -20.98
N ASP A 90 5.71 8.67 -21.72
CA ASP A 90 5.34 9.97 -21.15
C ASP A 90 3.82 10.11 -21.01
N GLN A 91 3.11 9.07 -20.55
CA GLN A 91 1.66 9.15 -20.38
C GLN A 91 1.26 9.67 -19.00
N ILE A 92 2.06 9.32 -17.98
CA ILE A 92 1.79 9.73 -16.59
C ILE A 92 2.40 11.09 -16.28
N ALA A 93 3.62 11.38 -16.73
CA ALA A 93 4.30 12.64 -16.45
C ALA A 93 3.83 13.80 -17.36
N ALA A 94 3.39 13.51 -18.59
CA ALA A 94 2.81 14.52 -19.49
C ALA A 94 1.46 15.07 -19.01
N THR A 95 0.82 14.45 -18.00
CA THR A 95 -0.50 14.87 -17.54
C THR A 95 -0.53 15.11 -16.03
N TRP A 96 -1.11 16.23 -15.64
CA TRP A 96 -1.35 16.56 -14.22
C TRP A 96 -2.20 15.48 -13.51
N LEU A 97 -3.07 14.79 -14.27
CA LEU A 97 -3.86 13.67 -13.76
C LEU A 97 -2.99 12.46 -13.42
N GLY A 98 -2.05 12.08 -14.29
CA GLY A 98 -1.12 10.98 -14.00
C GLY A 98 -0.28 11.23 -12.76
N LEU A 99 0.21 12.47 -12.59
CA LEU A 99 0.90 12.89 -11.37
C LEU A 99 0.02 12.80 -10.12
N LEU A 100 -1.27 13.16 -10.22
CA LEU A 100 -2.21 13.01 -9.10
C LEU A 100 -2.49 11.56 -8.77
N VAL A 101 -2.66 10.69 -9.77
CA VAL A 101 -2.87 9.25 -9.56
C VAL A 101 -1.64 8.64 -8.89
N LEU A 102 -0.44 8.99 -9.36
CA LEU A 102 0.82 8.57 -8.75
C LEU A 102 0.93 9.01 -7.29
N ALA A 103 0.69 10.31 -7.02
CA ALA A 103 0.75 10.87 -5.68
C ALA A 103 -0.29 10.22 -4.76
N THR A 104 -1.51 10.03 -5.25
CA THR A 104 -2.64 9.49 -4.50
C THR A 104 -2.46 8.01 -4.18
N GLY A 105 -2.03 7.21 -5.15
CA GLY A 105 -1.68 5.80 -4.93
C GLY A 105 -0.52 5.65 -3.95
N GLY A 106 0.53 6.46 -4.10
CA GLY A 106 1.65 6.51 -3.16
C GLY A 106 1.23 6.85 -1.73
N ILE A 107 0.37 7.86 -1.55
CA ILE A 107 -0.21 8.22 -0.25
C ILE A 107 -1.10 7.08 0.28
N GLY A 108 -1.85 6.38 -0.58
CA GLY A 108 -2.69 5.25 -0.20
C GLY A 108 -1.90 4.09 0.41
N PHE A 109 -0.69 3.83 -0.09
CA PHE A 109 0.21 2.81 0.48
C PHE A 109 0.96 3.32 1.72
N VAL A 110 1.52 4.53 1.67
CA VAL A 110 2.41 5.05 2.71
C VAL A 110 1.66 5.61 3.92
N GLY A 111 0.53 6.29 3.71
CA GLY A 111 -0.24 6.97 4.76
C GLY A 111 -0.68 6.03 5.90
N PRO A 112 -1.35 4.89 5.61
CA PRO A 112 -1.73 3.93 6.64
C PRO A 112 -0.52 3.30 7.36
N ALA A 113 0.59 3.09 6.64
CA ALA A 113 1.83 2.57 7.22
C ALA A 113 2.46 3.57 8.19
N ALA A 114 2.57 4.85 7.79
CA ALA A 114 3.09 5.95 8.60
C ALA A 114 2.23 6.22 9.84
N TYR A 115 0.90 6.26 9.69
CA TYR A 115 -0.04 6.44 10.80
C TYR A 115 0.12 5.35 11.88
N ARG A 116 0.31 4.10 11.44
CA ARG A 116 0.54 2.97 12.36
C ARG A 116 1.91 3.03 13.03
N ALA A 117 2.94 3.48 12.34
CA ALA A 117 4.26 3.69 12.93
C ALA A 117 4.21 4.76 14.04
N GLY A 118 3.53 5.89 13.80
CA GLY A 118 3.36 6.97 14.78
C GLY A 118 2.56 6.58 16.03
N LYS A 119 1.59 5.66 15.91
CA LYS A 119 0.87 5.11 17.07
C LYS A 119 1.73 4.21 17.95
N ARG A 120 2.78 3.57 17.42
CA ARG A 120 3.67 2.71 18.21
C ARG A 120 4.63 3.51 19.05
N THR A 121 5.08 4.67 18.56
CA THR A 121 6.00 5.56 19.29
C THR A 121 5.34 6.35 20.41
N THR A 122 4.02 6.56 20.35
CA THR A 122 3.26 7.28 21.38
C THR A 122 2.66 6.38 22.45
N ALA A 123 2.84 5.05 22.34
CA ALA A 123 2.39 4.13 23.38
C ALA A 123 3.22 4.35 24.66
N PRO A 124 2.58 4.63 25.83
CA PRO A 124 3.31 4.86 27.07
C PRO A 124 4.14 3.61 27.43
N PRO A 125 5.38 3.78 27.91
CA PRO A 125 6.23 2.66 28.28
C PRO A 125 5.52 1.79 29.32
N PRO A 126 5.66 0.45 29.24
CA PRO A 126 5.10 -0.44 30.25
C PRO A 126 5.61 0.03 31.61
N ARG A 127 4.68 0.38 32.50
CA ARG A 127 4.98 0.75 33.87
C ARG A 127 5.73 -0.43 34.47
N THR A 128 7.06 -0.33 34.59
CA THR A 128 7.86 -1.27 35.34
C THR A 128 7.23 -1.31 36.72
N ALA A 129 6.64 -2.46 37.08
CA ALA A 129 6.05 -2.63 38.40
C ALA A 129 7.13 -2.22 39.41
N ALA A 130 6.82 -1.19 40.22
CA ALA A 130 7.71 -0.76 41.27
C ALA A 130 8.11 -1.99 42.10
N PRO A 131 9.39 -2.14 42.50
CA PRO A 131 9.81 -3.25 43.35
C PRO A 131 8.86 -3.33 44.54
N GLN A 132 8.12 -4.44 44.67
CA GLN A 132 7.33 -4.67 45.87
C GLN A 132 8.30 -4.71 47.04
N LEU A 133 8.33 -3.66 47.85
CA LEU A 133 8.97 -3.64 49.15
C LEU A 133 8.21 -4.65 50.01
N THR A 134 8.73 -5.87 50.08
CA THR A 134 8.28 -6.88 51.04
C THR A 134 8.48 -6.30 52.44
N PRO A 135 7.42 -6.12 53.25
CA PRO A 135 7.57 -5.70 54.64
C PRO A 135 8.26 -6.85 55.37
N HIS A 136 9.47 -6.62 55.86
CA HIS A 136 10.09 -7.49 56.84
C HIS A 136 9.19 -7.48 58.08
N GLN A 137 8.51 -8.60 58.32
CA GLN A 137 7.82 -8.84 59.58
C GLN A 137 8.88 -9.22 60.62
N SER A 138 9.00 -8.36 61.62
CA SER A 138 9.75 -8.58 62.87
C SER A 138 8.84 -9.16 63.94
#